data_AF-A0AAV3K1J3-F1
#
_entry.id   AF-A0AAV3K1J3-F1
#
_cell.length_a   1.000
_cell.length_b   1.000
_cell.length_c   1.000
_cell.angle_alpha   90.00
_cell.angle_beta   90.00
_cell.angle_gamma   90.00
#
_symmetry.space_group_name_H-M   'P 1'
#
loop_
_entity.id
_entity.type
_entity.pdbx_description
1 polymer ?
#
loop_
_entity_poly.entity_id
_entity_poly.type
_entity_poly.pdbx_seq_one_letter_code
_entity_poly.pdbx_strand_id
1 'polypeptide(L)'
;MLMMLVEVIMGVFIANFKASEHPIISIIIRGLLVAVIGFFIALFSSILEGWDFSIGFALIFSLIIGLAVSIFLFAVEAFFNYIDKK
;
A
#
# COMPACT_ATOMS: atom_id res chain seq x y z
N MET A 1 6.17 -5.89 -13.83
CA MET A 1 7.33 -5.18 -13.26
C MET A 1 7.01 -4.44 -11.97
N LEU A 2 5.94 -3.62 -11.89
CA LEU A 2 5.57 -2.90 -10.66
C LEU A 2 5.42 -3.80 -9.41
N MET A 3 4.77 -4.96 -9.54
CA MET A 3 4.68 -5.96 -8.44
C MET A 3 6.04 -6.43 -7.93
N MET A 4 7.00 -6.73 -8.82
CA MET A 4 8.36 -7.10 -8.40
C MET A 4 9.06 -5.96 -7.64
N LEU A 5 8.85 -4.70 -8.05
CA LEU A 5 9.41 -3.56 -7.34
C LEU A 5 8.82 -3.41 -5.93
N VAL A 6 7.50 -3.62 -5.78
CA VAL A 6 6.85 -3.65 -4.46
C VAL A 6 7.45 -4.74 -3.58
N GLU A 7 7.62 -5.94 -4.12
CA GLU A 7 8.19 -7.07 -3.38
C GLU A 7 9.64 -6.81 -2.96
N VAL A 8 10.47 -6.23 -3.82
CA VAL A 8 11.86 -5.87 -3.49
C VAL A 8 11.89 -4.83 -2.38
N ILE A 9 11.07 -3.78 -2.46
CA ILE A 9 11.01 -2.75 -1.41
C ILE A 9 10.56 -3.39 -0.09
N MET A 10 9.51 -4.21 -0.12
CA MET A 10 9.06 -4.95 1.07
C MET A 10 10.15 -5.85 1.65
N GLY A 11 10.91 -6.55 0.81
CA GLY A 11 12.04 -7.38 1.24
C GLY A 11 13.12 -6.58 1.94
N VAL A 12 13.46 -5.40 1.43
CA VAL A 12 14.41 -4.46 2.07
C VAL A 12 13.88 -3.99 3.42
N PHE A 13 12.59 -3.65 3.53
CA PHE A 13 11.99 -3.23 4.79
C PHE A 13 11.94 -4.35 5.83
N ILE A 14 11.58 -5.58 5.41
CA ILE A 14 11.58 -6.75 6.29
C ILE A 14 12.98 -7.03 6.83
N ALA A 15 14.00 -6.98 5.97
CA ALA A 15 15.39 -7.23 6.35
C ALA A 15 15.98 -6.13 7.24
N ASN A 16 15.69 -4.86 6.98
CA ASN A 16 16.29 -3.73 7.71
C ASN A 16 15.58 -3.39 9.02
N PHE A 17 14.24 -3.46 9.07
CA PHE A 17 13.47 -3.06 10.25
C PHE A 17 13.12 -4.23 11.17
N LYS A 18 13.65 -5.43 10.90
CA LYS A 18 13.17 -6.68 11.51
C LYS A 18 11.64 -6.71 11.54
N ALA A 19 10.99 -6.39 10.42
CA ALA A 19 9.56 -6.11 10.42
C ALA A 19 8.69 -7.33 10.85
N SER A 20 9.28 -8.53 10.96
CA SER A 20 8.65 -9.68 11.63
C SER A 20 8.36 -9.43 13.12
N GLU A 21 9.16 -8.60 13.80
CA GLU A 21 8.95 -8.19 15.20
C GLU A 21 7.90 -7.06 15.31
N HIS A 22 7.62 -6.35 14.21
CA HIS A 22 6.72 -5.20 14.16
C HIS A 22 5.75 -5.28 12.96
N PRO A 23 4.71 -6.12 13.03
CA PRO A 23 3.76 -6.33 11.94
C PRO A 23 3.08 -5.05 11.45
N ILE A 24 2.85 -4.10 12.35
CA ILE A 24 2.27 -2.79 12.05
C ILE A 24 3.11 -2.02 11.02
N ILE A 25 4.44 -2.08 11.10
CA ILE A 25 5.34 -1.38 10.17
C ILE A 25 5.17 -1.94 8.75
N SER A 26 5.08 -3.27 8.62
CA SER A 26 4.85 -3.95 7.35
C SER A 26 3.53 -3.52 6.68
N ILE A 27 2.45 -3.41 7.46
CA ILE A 27 1.14 -2.96 6.98
C ILE A 27 1.20 -1.52 6.47
N ILE A 28 1.80 -0.61 7.25
CA ILE A 28 1.88 0.81 6.89
C ILE A 28 2.65 1.00 5.58
N ILE A 29 3.79 0.32 5.43
CA ILE A 29 4.62 0.43 4.23
C ILE A 29 3.88 -0.13 3.01
N ARG A 30 3.16 -1.25 3.15
CA ARG A 30 2.33 -1.80 2.07
C ARG A 30 1.27 -0.82 1.60
N GLY A 31 0.51 -0.22 2.51
CA GLY A 31 -0.51 0.75 2.13
C GLY A 31 0.06 2.00 1.48
N LEU A 32 1.20 2.48 1.98
CA LEU A 32 1.91 3.61 1.37
C LEU A 32 2.37 3.28 -0.04
N LEU A 33 2.93 2.10 -0.28
CA LEU A 33 3.33 1.64 -1.61
C LEU A 33 2.13 1.55 -2.58
N VAL A 34 1.00 1.02 -2.11
CA VAL A 34 -0.24 0.95 -2.90
C VAL A 34 -0.74 2.36 -3.26
N ALA A 35 -0.72 3.30 -2.32
CA ALA A 35 -1.10 4.69 -2.59
C ALA A 35 -0.19 5.35 -3.65
N VAL A 36 1.13 5.17 -3.52
CA VAL A 36 2.10 5.71 -4.47
C VAL A 36 1.89 5.13 -5.87
N ILE A 37 1.69 3.82 -5.97
CA ILE A 37 1.44 3.16 -7.27
C ILE A 37 0.11 3.63 -7.87
N GLY A 38 -0.95 3.69 -7.06
CA GLY A 38 -2.25 4.19 -7.51
C GLY A 38 -2.18 5.64 -8.01
N PHE A 39 -1.38 6.48 -7.34
CA PHE A 39 -1.13 7.86 -7.78
C PHE A 39 -0.43 7.90 -9.14
N PHE A 40 0.65 7.14 -9.32
CA PHE A 40 1.36 7.09 -10.59
C PHE A 40 0.47 6.56 -11.72
N ILE A 41 -0.34 5.52 -11.46
CA ILE A 41 -1.29 5.00 -12.45
C ILE A 41 -2.28 6.08 -12.87
N ALA A 42 -2.91 6.76 -11.90
CA ALA A 42 -3.87 7.84 -12.19
C ALA A 42 -3.23 8.99 -12.98
N LEU A 43 -1.98 9.35 -12.66
CA LEU A 43 -1.22 10.38 -13.35
C LEU A 43 -0.88 9.97 -14.79
N PHE A 44 -0.43 8.72 -15.01
CA PHE A 44 -0.17 8.19 -16.35
C PHE A 44 -1.45 8.08 -17.19
N SER A 45 -2.56 7.61 -16.62
CA SER A 45 -3.85 7.55 -17.32
C SER A 45 -4.35 8.95 -17.69
N SER A 46 -4.17 9.95 -16.81
CA SER A 46 -4.51 11.35 -17.13
C SER A 46 -3.70 11.88 -18.33
N ILE A 47 -2.40 11.55 -18.41
CA ILE A 47 -1.53 11.96 -19.53
C ILE A 47 -1.86 11.21 -20.83
N LEU A 48 -2.07 9.89 -20.77
CA LEU A 48 -2.22 9.04 -21.95
C LEU A 48 -3.65 9.03 -22.51
N GLU A 49 -4.64 8.97 -21.64
CA GLU A 49 -6.06 8.83 -22.02
C GLU A 49 -6.79 10.18 -21.98
N GLY A 50 -6.12 11.25 -21.56
CA GLY A 50 -6.68 12.60 -21.49
C GLY A 50 -7.76 12.76 -20.43
N TRP A 51 -7.76 11.93 -19.38
CA TRP A 51 -8.71 12.08 -18.29
C TRP A 51 -8.37 13.35 -17.49
N ASP A 52 -9.29 14.32 -17.46
CA ASP A 52 -9.15 15.57 -16.70
C ASP A 52 -9.36 15.32 -15.20
N PHE A 53 -8.31 14.89 -14.50
CA PHE A 53 -8.27 14.97 -13.04
C PHE A 53 -7.26 16.00 -12.57
N SER A 54 -7.64 16.74 -11.53
CA SER A 54 -6.67 17.50 -10.77
C SER A 54 -5.66 16.55 -10.10
N ILE A 55 -4.38 16.91 -10.14
CA ILE A 55 -3.30 16.20 -9.44
C ILE A 55 -3.64 16.06 -7.94
N GLY A 56 -4.25 17.09 -7.34
CA GLY A 56 -4.67 17.05 -5.94
C GLY A 56 -5.76 16.00 -5.68
N PHE A 57 -6.70 15.84 -6.62
CA PHE A 57 -7.74 14.81 -6.54
C PHE A 57 -7.14 13.40 -6.64
N ALA A 58 -6.24 13.16 -7.61
CA ALA A 58 -5.57 11.88 -7.76
C ALA A 58 -4.77 11.48 -6.52
N LEU A 59 -4.11 12.45 -5.87
CA LEU A 59 -3.33 12.23 -4.66
C LEU A 59 -4.20 11.92 -3.44
N ILE A 60 -5.29 12.66 -3.23
CA ILE A 60 -6.22 12.40 -2.11
C ILE A 60 -6.87 11.02 -2.30
N PHE A 61 -7.33 10.72 -3.51
CA PHE A 61 -8.00 9.47 -3.81
C PHE A 61 -7.07 8.26 -3.63
N SER A 62 -5.82 8.35 -4.09
CA SER A 62 -4.84 7.27 -3.92
C SER A 62 -4.45 7.05 -2.46
N LEU A 63 -4.35 8.12 -1.66
CA LEU A 63 -4.11 8.02 -0.21
C LEU A 63 -5.27 7.35 0.52
N ILE A 64 -6.53 7.70 0.17
CA ILE A 64 -7.72 7.06 0.75
C ILE A 64 -7.72 5.56 0.45
N ILE A 65 -7.45 5.18 -0.79
CA ILE A 65 -7.36 3.77 -1.19
C ILE A 65 -6.23 3.07 -0.43
N GLY A 66 -5.04 3.66 -0.37
CA GLY A 66 -3.91 3.07 0.35
C GLY A 66 -4.20 2.88 1.84
N LEU A 67 -4.87 3.83 2.49
CA LEU A 67 -5.31 3.71 3.88
C LEU A 67 -6.38 2.63 4.05
N ALA A 68 -7.36 2.56 3.15
CA ALA A 68 -8.40 1.53 3.18
C ALA A 68 -7.78 0.12 3.06
N VAL A 69 -6.81 -0.05 2.16
CA VAL A 69 -6.07 -1.31 2.01
C VAL A 69 -5.27 -1.64 3.28
N SER A 70 -4.60 -0.67 3.90
CA SER A 70 -3.92 -0.87 5.19
C SER A 70 -4.88 -1.34 6.28
N ILE A 71 -6.03 -0.69 6.43
CA ILE A 71 -7.03 -1.03 7.45
C ILE A 71 -7.56 -2.45 7.20
N PHE A 72 -7.84 -2.79 5.94
CA PHE A 72 -8.30 -4.12 5.57
C PHE A 72 -7.27 -5.20 5.93
N LEU A 73 -5.99 -4.99 5.58
CA LEU A 73 -4.91 -5.92 5.92
C LEU A 73 -4.72 -6.07 7.43
N PHE A 74 -4.83 -4.97 8.18
CA PHE A 74 -4.80 -5.00 9.64
C PHE A 74 -5.94 -5.83 10.23
N ALA A 75 -7.17 -5.68 9.70
CA ALA A 75 -8.31 -6.48 10.14
C ALA A 75 -8.11 -7.97 9.85
N VAL A 76 -7.56 -8.32 8.68
CA VAL A 76 -7.21 -9.71 8.33
C VAL A 76 -6.17 -10.26 9.32
N GLU A 77 -5.10 -9.53 9.59
CA GLU A 77 -4.06 -9.96 10.51
C GLU A 77 -4.58 -10.11 11.95
N ALA A 78 -5.42 -9.18 12.42
CA ALA A 78 -6.06 -9.27 13.72
C ALA A 78 -6.98 -10.51 13.83
N PHE A 79 -7.70 -10.83 12.77
CA PHE A 79 -8.58 -12.00 12.71
C PHE A 79 -7.79 -13.31 12.76
N PHE A 80 -6.71 -13.42 11.98
CA PHE A 80 -5.82 -14.59 12.01
C PHE A 80 -5.12 -14.75 13.36
N ASN A 81 -4.58 -13.67 13.95
CA ASN A 81 -3.99 -13.72 15.29
C ASN A 81 -5.02 -14.09 16.38
N TYR A 82 -6.29 -13.73 16.20
CA TYR A 82 -7.36 -14.14 17.11
C TYR A 82 -7.69 -15.64 16.99
N ILE A 83 -7.70 -16.18 15.77
CA ILE A 83 -7.89 -17.61 15.53
C ILE A 83 -6.71 -18.43 16.06
N ASP A 84 -5.48 -17.97 15.85
CA ASP A 84 -4.27 -18.71 16.27
C ASP A 84 -4.07 -18.75 17.79
N LYS A 85 -4.64 -17.77 18.52
CA LYS A 85 -4.66 -17.75 19.99
C LYS A 85 -5.70 -18.67 20.63
N LYS A 86 -6.55 -19.33 19.85
CA LYS A 86 -7.69 -20.12 20.33
C LYS A 86 -7.48 -21.61 20.06
#